data_AF-A0A1V4RM23-F1
#
_entry.id   AF-A0A1V4RM23-F1
#
_cell.length_a   1.000
_cell.length_b   1.000
_cell.length_c   1.000
_cell.angle_alpha   90.00
_cell.angle_beta   90.00
_cell.angle_gamma   90.00
#
_symmetry.space_group_name_H-M   'P 1'
#
loop_
_entity.id
_entity.type
_entity.pdbx_description
1 polymer ?
#
loop_
_entity_poly.entity_id
_entity_poly.type
_entity_poly.pdbx_seq_one_letter_code
_entity_poly.pdbx_strand_id
1 'polypeptide(L)'
;TDEVLNPAADLVIDYEYKPFFMPQRKTLLGLRGERKFWGRSSAGMTLLYNSETAVEKRVKVGGEPTRTLLWDTDFDLRFTPQFMTRAVNLLPLVRTDAASSLNLTGELAVSLPNQNTLGEAFIDDFEGSVNRVSLGVFRSLWTKSSVPVGVEEKNRGRLIWYNPWEKVPVQQIWPGRQTSAQEREVHVLNLEFIPQNADSWGGIMRALRGGAKDFSRDRFLEIWVRGQQGILNIDLGNWIPRIGCAMGKETGS
;
A
#
# COMPACT_ATOMS: atom_id res chain seq x y z
N THR A 1 -12.27 -39.02 -28.73
CA THR A 1 -12.06 -37.59 -29.06
C THR A 1 -13.27 -36.72 -28.76
N ASP A 2 -14.42 -37.29 -28.38
CA ASP A 2 -15.66 -36.52 -28.16
C ASP A 2 -15.83 -35.95 -26.74
N GLU A 3 -14.97 -36.36 -25.80
CA GLU A 3 -15.07 -35.95 -24.38
C GLU A 3 -14.66 -34.48 -24.14
N VAL A 4 -13.83 -33.91 -25.02
CA VAL A 4 -13.33 -32.52 -24.93
C VAL A 4 -14.32 -31.51 -25.53
N LEU A 5 -15.32 -31.97 -26.29
CA LEU A 5 -16.33 -31.10 -26.95
C LEU A 5 -17.63 -30.94 -26.15
N ASN A 6 -17.73 -31.57 -24.98
CA ASN A 6 -18.91 -31.46 -24.13
C ASN A 6 -18.99 -30.06 -23.47
N PRO A 7 -20.05 -29.26 -23.73
CA PRO A 7 -20.21 -27.92 -23.14
C PRO A 7 -20.33 -27.91 -21.61
N ALA A 8 -20.56 -29.07 -20.99
CA ALA A 8 -20.62 -29.25 -19.54
C ALA A 8 -19.26 -29.63 -18.90
N ALA A 9 -18.17 -29.67 -19.67
CA ALA A 9 -16.84 -29.89 -19.13
C ALA A 9 -16.33 -28.61 -18.44
N ASP A 10 -15.87 -28.73 -17.19
CA ASP A 10 -15.21 -27.64 -16.48
C ASP A 10 -13.87 -27.30 -17.14
N LEU A 11 -13.87 -26.24 -17.93
CA LEU A 11 -12.67 -25.74 -18.59
C LEU A 11 -11.93 -24.76 -17.67
N VAL A 12 -10.81 -25.20 -17.10
CA VAL A 12 -9.89 -24.32 -16.39
C VAL A 12 -8.95 -23.67 -17.40
N ILE A 13 -9.04 -22.35 -17.54
CA ILE A 13 -8.13 -21.56 -18.37
C ILE A 13 -7.14 -20.86 -17.45
N ASP A 14 -5.92 -21.36 -17.39
CA ASP A 14 -4.81 -20.68 -16.71
C ASP A 14 -4.18 -19.64 -17.63
N TYR A 15 -3.95 -18.43 -17.13
CA TYR A 15 -3.25 -17.36 -17.85
C TYR A 15 -2.12 -16.78 -17.00
N GLU A 16 -0.98 -16.53 -17.63
CA GLU A 16 0.16 -15.87 -16.98
C GLU A 16 0.02 -14.34 -17.17
N TYR A 17 -0.35 -13.63 -16.11
CA TYR A 17 -0.39 -12.17 -16.10
C TYR A 17 0.81 -11.60 -15.35
N LYS A 18 1.58 -10.74 -16.02
CA LYS A 18 2.67 -9.96 -15.41
C LYS A 18 2.19 -8.53 -15.17
N PRO A 19 1.66 -8.18 -13.98
CA PRO A 19 1.36 -6.81 -13.64
C PRO A 19 2.60 -5.93 -13.80
N PHE A 20 2.39 -4.72 -14.32
CA PHE A 20 3.42 -3.70 -14.49
C PHE A 20 4.09 -3.30 -13.16
N PHE A 21 3.38 -3.46 -12.03
CA PHE A 21 3.89 -3.18 -10.69
C PHE A 21 3.74 -4.41 -9.79
N MET A 22 4.86 -4.94 -9.31
CA MET A 22 4.92 -5.97 -8.27
C MET A 22 5.78 -5.46 -7.10
N PRO A 23 5.21 -5.24 -5.91
CA PRO A 23 5.97 -4.78 -4.76
C PRO A 23 6.89 -5.88 -4.18
N GLN A 24 6.60 -7.15 -4.46
CA GLN A 24 7.42 -8.27 -3.99
C GLN A 24 8.46 -8.67 -5.03
N ARG A 25 9.68 -8.94 -4.59
CA ARG A 25 10.73 -9.51 -5.45
C ARG A 25 10.61 -11.03 -5.44
N LYS A 26 10.50 -11.66 -6.61
CA LYS A 26 10.47 -13.11 -6.75
C LYS A 26 11.71 -13.60 -7.49
N THR A 27 12.37 -14.62 -6.96
CA THR A 27 13.53 -15.28 -7.57
C THR A 27 13.21 -16.76 -7.74
N LEU A 28 13.23 -17.23 -8.99
CA LEU A 28 13.06 -18.64 -9.34
C LEU A 28 14.36 -19.17 -9.94
N LEU A 29 14.95 -20.17 -9.30
CA LEU A 29 16.15 -20.87 -9.75
C LEU A 29 15.78 -22.32 -10.02
N GLY A 30 16.28 -22.87 -11.13
CA GLY A 30 15.95 -24.22 -11.54
C GLY A 30 17.15 -24.96 -12.11
N LEU A 31 17.22 -26.25 -11.79
CA LEU A 31 18.14 -27.20 -12.40
C LEU A 31 17.31 -28.40 -12.88
N ARG A 32 17.47 -28.81 -14.13
CA ARG A 32 16.92 -30.06 -14.64
C ARG A 32 18.02 -30.89 -15.27
N GLY A 33 18.08 -32.16 -14.89
CA GLY A 33 18.92 -33.16 -15.53
C GLY A 33 18.05 -34.25 -16.14
N GLU A 34 18.32 -34.63 -17.38
CA GLU A 34 17.66 -35.74 -18.05
C GLU A 34 18.71 -36.67 -18.63
N ARG A 35 18.49 -37.98 -18.51
CA ARG A 35 19.33 -39.00 -19.12
C ARG A 35 18.49 -39.96 -19.93
N LYS A 36 18.85 -40.08 -21.21
CA LYS A 36 18.30 -41.10 -22.12
C LYS A 36 19.08 -42.40 -22.01
N PHE A 37 18.38 -43.51 -22.05
CA PHE A 37 18.93 -44.85 -22.00
C PHE A 37 18.05 -45.82 -22.81
N TRP A 38 18.60 -46.98 -23.22
CA TRP A 38 17.91 -47.96 -24.07
C TRP A 38 17.21 -47.36 -25.31
N GLY A 39 17.86 -46.38 -25.95
CA GLY A 39 17.42 -45.74 -27.19
C GLY A 39 16.25 -44.76 -27.06
N ARG A 40 15.17 -45.15 -26.38
CA ARG A 40 13.92 -44.36 -26.29
C ARG A 40 13.37 -44.20 -24.87
N SER A 41 14.06 -44.72 -23.86
CA SER A 41 13.69 -44.52 -22.46
C SER A 41 14.48 -43.34 -21.87
N SER A 42 13.89 -42.66 -20.89
CA SER A 42 14.50 -41.53 -20.20
C SER A 42 14.16 -41.52 -18.73
N ALA A 43 15.03 -40.90 -17.94
CA ALA A 43 14.74 -40.49 -16.58
C ALA A 43 15.21 -39.04 -16.38
N GLY A 44 14.37 -38.25 -15.73
CA GLY A 44 14.57 -36.85 -15.43
C GLY A 44 14.57 -36.58 -13.93
N MET A 45 15.25 -35.52 -13.53
CA MET A 45 15.16 -34.93 -12.20
C MET A 45 15.15 -33.42 -12.33
N THR A 46 14.21 -32.78 -11.64
CA THR A 46 14.04 -31.33 -11.58
C THR A 46 14.21 -30.87 -10.13
N LEU A 47 15.01 -29.83 -9.92
CA LEU A 47 15.10 -29.08 -8.66
C LEU A 47 14.74 -27.63 -8.95
N LEU A 48 13.72 -27.11 -8.28
CA LEU A 48 13.25 -25.74 -8.40
C LEU A 48 13.27 -25.06 -7.03
N TYR A 49 13.91 -23.92 -6.93
CA TYR A 49 13.93 -23.08 -5.75
C TYR A 49 13.27 -21.74 -6.05
N ASN A 50 12.16 -21.46 -5.37
CA ASN A 50 11.46 -20.20 -5.43
C ASN A 50 11.65 -19.43 -4.11
N SER A 51 12.01 -18.15 -4.19
CA SER A 51 12.18 -17.26 -3.03
C SER A 51 11.54 -15.91 -3.30
N GLU A 52 10.59 -15.55 -2.44
CA GLU A 52 9.95 -14.26 -2.43
C GLU A 52 10.53 -13.40 -1.31
N THR A 53 10.63 -12.08 -1.54
CA THR A 53 11.10 -11.13 -0.55
C THR A 53 10.20 -9.91 -0.54
N ALA A 54 9.72 -9.56 0.66
CA ALA A 54 8.95 -8.36 0.88
C ALA A 54 9.85 -7.12 0.91
N VAL A 55 9.38 -6.03 0.31
CA VAL A 55 10.07 -4.72 0.36
C VAL A 55 9.87 -4.05 1.71
N GLU A 56 8.72 -4.28 2.34
CA GLU A 56 8.38 -3.74 3.65
C GLU A 56 8.81 -4.69 4.76
N LYS A 57 9.31 -4.11 5.87
CA LYS A 57 9.68 -4.89 7.07
C LYS A 57 8.46 -5.36 7.86
N ARG A 58 7.32 -4.69 7.70
CA ARG A 58 6.05 -5.00 8.38
C ARG A 58 5.06 -5.49 7.34
N VAL A 59 5.02 -6.79 7.14
CA VAL A 59 4.11 -7.41 6.17
C VAL A 59 2.73 -7.62 6.79
N LYS A 60 1.68 -7.30 6.04
CA LYS A 60 0.30 -7.61 6.44
C LYS A 60 0.00 -9.08 6.22
N VAL A 61 -0.99 -9.60 6.95
CA VAL A 61 -1.48 -10.97 6.75
C VAL A 61 -1.91 -11.19 5.29
N GLY A 62 -1.45 -12.28 4.68
CA GLY A 62 -1.65 -12.61 3.28
C GLY A 62 -0.61 -12.01 2.31
N GLY A 63 0.31 -11.19 2.81
CA GLY A 63 1.43 -10.60 2.06
C GLY A 63 2.79 -11.18 2.42
N GLU A 64 2.85 -12.28 3.18
CA GLU A 64 4.08 -12.85 3.71
C GLU A 64 4.97 -13.42 2.58
N PRO A 65 6.29 -13.17 2.63
CA PRO A 65 7.20 -13.74 1.67
C PRO A 65 7.36 -15.25 1.90
N THR A 66 7.17 -16.02 0.82
CA THR A 66 7.30 -17.48 0.81
C THR A 66 8.63 -17.94 0.23
N ARG A 67 9.07 -19.14 0.63
CA ARG A 67 10.17 -19.88 -0.02
C ARG A 67 9.73 -21.31 -0.26
N THR A 68 9.99 -21.85 -1.43
CA THR A 68 9.60 -23.23 -1.76
C THR A 68 10.73 -23.93 -2.50
N LEU A 69 11.07 -25.13 -2.05
CA LEU A 69 11.92 -26.05 -2.80
C LEU A 69 11.04 -27.16 -3.37
N LEU A 70 11.08 -27.34 -4.69
CA LEU A 70 10.42 -28.41 -5.42
C LEU A 70 11.48 -29.37 -5.93
N TRP A 71 11.29 -30.66 -5.65
CA TRP A 71 12.05 -31.75 -6.23
C TRP A 71 11.08 -32.65 -6.98
N ASP A 72 11.27 -32.78 -8.28
CA ASP A 72 10.54 -33.69 -9.15
C ASP A 72 11.49 -34.72 -9.79
N THR A 73 11.03 -35.96 -9.93
CA THR A 73 11.73 -37.06 -10.60
C THR A 73 10.76 -37.81 -11.50
N ASP A 74 11.10 -37.91 -12.78
CA ASP A 74 10.26 -38.52 -13.82
C ASP A 74 10.97 -39.66 -14.55
N PHE A 75 10.21 -40.63 -15.05
CA PHE A 75 10.73 -41.67 -15.93
C PHE A 75 9.73 -42.02 -17.04
N ASP A 76 10.27 -42.29 -18.23
CA ASP A 76 9.56 -42.81 -19.41
C ASP A 76 10.31 -44.06 -19.89
N LEU A 77 9.70 -45.22 -19.75
CA LEU A 77 10.29 -46.50 -20.15
C LEU A 77 9.52 -47.07 -21.33
N ARG A 78 10.19 -47.22 -22.47
CA ARG A 78 9.58 -47.74 -23.70
C ARG A 78 10.16 -49.10 -24.05
N PHE A 79 9.29 -50.10 -24.11
CA PHE A 79 9.63 -51.47 -24.44
C PHE A 79 8.86 -51.94 -25.67
N THR A 80 9.45 -52.83 -26.45
CA THR A 80 8.77 -53.52 -27.56
C THR A 80 8.76 -55.03 -27.31
N PRO A 81 7.94 -55.52 -26.36
CA PRO A 81 7.98 -56.91 -25.94
C PRO A 81 7.39 -57.84 -27.01
N GLN A 82 8.23 -58.68 -27.60
CA GLN A 82 7.80 -59.65 -28.61
C GLN A 82 6.80 -60.69 -28.08
N PHE A 83 6.82 -60.98 -26.77
CA PHE A 83 5.88 -61.92 -26.17
C PHE A 83 4.43 -61.42 -26.27
N MET A 84 4.21 -60.11 -26.19
CA MET A 84 2.87 -59.53 -26.35
C MET A 84 2.38 -59.67 -27.79
N THR A 85 3.25 -59.43 -28.76
CA THR A 85 2.92 -59.62 -30.19
C THR A 85 2.56 -61.07 -30.48
N ARG A 86 3.31 -62.03 -29.90
CA ARG A 86 3.02 -63.46 -30.03
C ARG A 86 1.72 -63.88 -29.34
N ALA A 87 1.42 -63.31 -28.17
CA ALA A 87 0.17 -63.58 -27.44
C ALA A 87 -1.07 -63.10 -28.23
N VAL A 88 -0.99 -61.94 -28.88
CA VAL A 88 -2.08 -61.46 -29.76
C VAL A 88 -2.30 -62.39 -30.95
N ASN A 89 -1.22 -62.91 -31.55
CA ASN A 89 -1.28 -63.85 -32.68
C ASN A 89 -1.80 -65.26 -32.31
N LEU A 90 -2.00 -65.56 -31.02
CA LEU A 90 -2.64 -66.80 -30.56
C LEU A 90 -4.18 -66.70 -30.53
N LEU A 91 -4.75 -65.50 -30.65
CA LEU A 91 -6.20 -65.32 -30.70
C LEU A 91 -6.76 -65.77 -32.06
N PRO A 92 -7.78 -66.64 -32.10
CA PRO A 92 -8.39 -67.04 -33.36
C PRO A 92 -9.00 -65.82 -34.07
N LEU A 93 -8.87 -65.77 -35.40
CA LEU A 93 -9.31 -64.68 -36.30
C LEU A 93 -8.46 -63.40 -36.32
N VAL A 94 -7.35 -63.30 -35.57
CA VAL A 94 -6.45 -62.13 -35.58
C VAL A 94 -5.04 -62.56 -36.02
N ARG A 95 -4.46 -61.87 -37.01
CA ARG A 95 -3.05 -62.00 -37.41
C ARG A 95 -2.45 -60.61 -37.60
N THR A 96 -1.36 -60.32 -36.91
CA THR A 96 -0.68 -59.02 -37.00
C THR A 96 0.84 -59.17 -36.97
N ASP A 97 1.51 -58.45 -37.87
CA ASP A 97 2.96 -58.32 -37.93
C ASP A 97 3.45 -57.03 -37.25
N ALA A 98 2.53 -56.20 -36.75
CA ALA A 98 2.87 -54.95 -36.07
C ALA A 98 3.48 -55.24 -34.69
N ALA A 99 4.67 -54.67 -34.43
CA ALA A 99 5.35 -54.81 -33.15
C ALA A 99 4.53 -54.18 -32.02
N SER A 100 4.35 -54.91 -30.92
CA SER A 100 3.70 -54.38 -29.72
C SER A 100 4.62 -53.40 -28.99
N SER A 101 4.05 -52.32 -28.44
CA SER A 101 4.76 -51.35 -27.61
C SER A 101 4.16 -51.27 -26.21
N LEU A 102 5.00 -51.24 -25.19
CA LEU A 102 4.64 -50.98 -23.80
C LEU A 102 5.39 -49.73 -23.33
N ASN A 103 4.65 -48.70 -22.96
CA ASN A 103 5.20 -47.47 -22.40
C ASN A 103 4.80 -47.38 -20.93
N LEU A 104 5.77 -47.22 -20.03
CA LEU A 104 5.55 -47.02 -18.61
C LEU A 104 6.11 -45.65 -18.22
N THR A 105 5.22 -44.76 -17.80
CA THR A 105 5.56 -43.41 -17.34
C THR A 105 5.26 -43.27 -15.86
N GLY A 106 6.10 -42.53 -15.14
CA GLY A 106 5.85 -42.17 -13.75
C GLY A 106 6.54 -40.87 -13.37
N GLU A 107 5.99 -40.19 -12.37
CA GLU A 107 6.46 -38.92 -11.85
C GLU A 107 6.32 -38.92 -10.32
N LEU A 108 7.31 -38.40 -9.62
CA LEU A 108 7.30 -38.22 -8.18
C LEU A 108 7.81 -36.81 -7.85
N ALA A 109 6.90 -35.96 -7.37
CA ALA A 109 7.20 -34.60 -6.97
C ALA A 109 7.02 -34.41 -5.45
N VAL A 110 7.98 -33.74 -4.83
CA VAL A 110 8.00 -33.33 -3.43
C VAL A 110 8.16 -31.82 -3.37
N SER A 111 7.27 -31.16 -2.63
CA SER A 111 7.33 -29.73 -2.37
C SER A 111 7.59 -29.47 -0.89
N LEU A 112 8.58 -28.65 -0.60
CA LEU A 112 8.96 -28.21 0.75
C LEU A 112 8.71 -26.70 0.86
N PRO A 113 7.48 -26.28 1.20
CA PRO A 113 7.15 -24.87 1.34
C PRO A 113 7.50 -24.35 2.73
N ASN A 114 8.00 -23.12 2.76
CA ASN A 114 8.03 -22.24 3.92
C ASN A 114 7.16 -21.02 3.59
N GLN A 115 5.95 -21.01 4.16
CA GLN A 115 4.91 -20.02 3.85
C GLN A 115 5.12 -18.67 4.56
N ASN A 116 6.04 -18.57 5.52
CA ASN A 116 6.38 -17.30 6.15
C ASN A 116 7.85 -17.28 6.55
N THR A 117 8.67 -16.69 5.68
CA THR A 117 10.11 -16.58 5.93
C THR A 117 10.48 -15.52 6.96
N LEU A 118 9.57 -14.61 7.30
CA LEU A 118 9.77 -13.57 8.33
C LEU A 118 9.33 -14.05 9.73
N GLY A 119 8.43 -15.04 9.81
CA GLY A 119 7.92 -15.60 11.06
C GLY A 119 6.90 -14.73 11.79
N GLU A 120 6.61 -13.53 11.29
CA GLU A 120 5.61 -12.60 11.83
C GLU A 120 4.78 -11.98 10.69
N ALA A 121 3.53 -11.62 11.01
CA ALA A 121 2.62 -10.93 10.11
C ALA A 121 1.68 -10.04 10.94
N PHE A 122 1.36 -8.86 10.42
CA PHE A 122 0.57 -7.84 11.13
C PHE A 122 -0.87 -7.84 10.60
N ILE A 123 -1.85 -8.03 11.50
CA ILE A 123 -3.28 -7.99 11.14
C ILE A 123 -3.74 -6.55 10.94
N ASP A 124 -3.25 -5.62 11.77
CA ASP A 124 -3.55 -4.19 11.68
C ASP A 124 -2.38 -3.40 12.28
N ASP A 125 -1.85 -2.44 11.52
CA ASP A 125 -0.80 -1.52 11.94
C ASP A 125 -1.35 -0.14 12.35
N PHE A 126 -2.67 0.05 12.26
CA PHE A 126 -3.37 1.33 12.43
C PHE A 126 -2.81 2.48 11.59
N GLU A 127 -1.97 2.20 10.58
CA GLU A 127 -1.23 3.22 9.84
C GLU A 127 -2.18 4.07 8.97
N GLY A 128 -3.31 3.50 8.55
CA GLY A 128 -4.38 4.19 7.81
C GLY A 128 -5.51 4.77 8.67
N SER A 129 -5.49 4.59 10.00
CA SER A 129 -6.63 4.99 10.87
C SER A 129 -6.66 6.48 11.19
N VAL A 130 -5.60 7.22 10.86
CA VAL A 130 -5.48 8.65 11.20
C VAL A 130 -5.72 9.53 9.98
N ASN A 131 -6.94 10.04 9.84
CA ASN A 131 -7.23 11.11 8.89
C ASN A 131 -6.76 12.46 9.46
N ARG A 132 -5.74 13.07 8.85
CA ARG A 132 -5.21 14.38 9.28
C ARG A 132 -5.74 15.48 8.38
N VAL A 133 -6.65 16.31 8.88
CA VAL A 133 -7.07 17.54 8.18
C VAL A 133 -6.15 18.68 8.60
N SER A 134 -5.26 19.10 7.70
CA SER A 134 -4.36 20.24 7.99
C SER A 134 -5.11 21.58 7.92
N LEU A 135 -5.02 22.36 9.00
CA LEU A 135 -5.46 23.76 9.04
C LEU A 135 -4.53 24.72 8.30
N GLY A 136 -3.36 24.24 7.87
CA GLY A 136 -2.39 24.99 7.06
C GLY A 136 -1.68 26.12 7.80
N VAL A 137 -0.38 26.24 7.57
CA VAL A 137 0.48 27.25 8.19
C VAL A 137 0.70 28.47 7.29
N PHE A 138 0.19 28.49 6.07
CA PHE A 138 0.42 29.59 5.14
C PHE A 138 -0.44 30.82 5.46
N ARG A 139 0.17 31.99 5.52
CA ARG A 139 -0.45 33.29 5.82
C ARG A 139 -1.65 33.61 4.93
N SER A 140 -1.60 33.23 3.66
CA SER A 140 -2.68 33.45 2.70
C SER A 140 -3.97 32.67 3.00
N LEU A 141 -3.89 31.63 3.83
CA LEU A 141 -5.04 30.82 4.22
C LEU A 141 -5.85 31.48 5.35
N TRP A 142 -5.26 32.46 6.03
CA TRP A 142 -5.81 33.12 7.21
C TRP A 142 -6.17 34.58 6.92
N THR A 143 -7.26 35.03 7.53
CA THR A 143 -7.77 36.39 7.42
C THR A 143 -8.01 36.97 8.81
N LYS A 144 -8.13 38.29 8.95
CA LYS A 144 -8.46 38.93 10.24
C LYS A 144 -9.78 38.33 10.79
N SER A 145 -9.81 37.95 12.07
CA SER A 145 -10.99 37.37 12.72
C SER A 145 -12.10 38.41 12.97
N SER A 146 -13.35 37.94 13.11
CA SER A 146 -14.40 38.74 13.76
C SER A 146 -14.07 39.01 15.23
N VAL A 147 -14.90 39.84 15.87
CA VAL A 147 -14.94 39.99 17.33
C VAL A 147 -15.29 38.64 17.96
N PRO A 148 -14.42 38.05 18.81
CA PRO A 148 -14.75 36.90 19.62
C PRO A 148 -15.86 37.24 20.61
N VAL A 149 -16.57 36.22 21.07
CA VAL A 149 -17.62 36.41 22.08
C VAL A 149 -16.98 36.85 23.39
N GLY A 150 -17.57 37.87 24.04
CA GLY A 150 -17.12 38.34 25.36
C GLY A 150 -16.01 39.39 25.35
N VAL A 151 -15.58 39.88 24.18
CA VAL A 151 -14.62 40.99 24.06
C VAL A 151 -15.17 42.11 23.17
N GLU A 152 -14.70 43.33 23.38
CA GLU A 152 -15.12 44.49 22.61
C GLU A 152 -14.18 44.78 21.42
N GLU A 153 -14.73 45.15 20.25
CA GLU A 153 -13.90 45.51 19.06
C GLU A 153 -12.94 46.67 19.36
N LYS A 154 -13.31 47.59 20.26
CA LYS A 154 -12.46 48.73 20.65
C LYS A 154 -11.13 48.28 21.28
N ASN A 155 -11.10 47.10 21.88
CA ASN A 155 -9.91 46.52 22.50
C ASN A 155 -9.09 45.69 21.50
N ARG A 156 -9.39 45.73 20.20
CA ARG A 156 -8.62 44.97 19.23
C ARG A 156 -7.22 45.57 19.05
N GLY A 157 -6.21 44.84 19.52
CA GLY A 157 -4.80 45.15 19.32
C GLY A 157 -4.32 44.82 17.91
N ARG A 158 -3.06 45.18 17.62
CA ARG A 158 -2.45 44.91 16.31
C ARG A 158 -1.90 43.48 16.31
N LEU A 159 -2.45 42.62 15.45
CA LEU A 159 -1.94 41.28 15.19
C LEU A 159 -1.35 41.22 13.78
N ILE A 160 -0.08 40.84 13.66
CA ILE A 160 0.61 40.59 12.41
C ILE A 160 0.80 39.08 12.29
N TRP A 161 0.41 38.50 11.15
CA TRP A 161 0.67 37.09 10.84
C TRP A 161 1.40 36.96 9.51
N TYR A 162 2.45 36.15 9.49
CA TYR A 162 3.30 35.97 8.31
C TYR A 162 4.01 34.62 8.34
N ASN A 163 4.43 34.16 7.16
CA ASN A 163 5.40 33.07 7.05
C ASN A 163 6.80 33.70 7.03
N PRO A 164 7.74 33.27 7.89
CA PRO A 164 9.11 33.74 7.82
C PRO A 164 9.75 33.33 6.48
N TRP A 165 10.75 34.11 6.06
CA TRP A 165 11.51 33.81 4.83
C TRP A 165 12.30 32.51 4.97
N GLU A 166 13.01 32.38 6.10
CA GLU A 166 13.71 31.16 6.46
C GLU A 166 12.72 30.13 7.02
N LYS A 167 12.84 28.90 6.54
CA LYS A 167 12.04 27.78 7.04
C LYS A 167 12.64 27.25 8.34
N VAL A 168 11.80 26.61 9.16
CA VAL A 168 12.23 26.07 10.45
C VAL A 168 12.66 24.62 10.27
N PRO A 169 13.83 24.21 10.79
CA PRO A 169 14.24 22.81 10.76
C PRO A 169 13.25 21.92 11.51
N VAL A 170 12.89 20.78 10.92
CA VAL A 170 11.93 19.83 11.49
C VAL A 170 12.37 19.35 12.87
N GLN A 171 13.67 19.18 13.10
CA GLN A 171 14.22 18.73 14.37
C GLN A 171 13.99 19.73 15.52
N GLN A 172 13.78 21.02 15.21
CA GLN A 172 13.44 22.00 16.25
C GLN A 172 12.01 21.83 16.77
N ILE A 173 11.13 21.22 15.97
CA ILE A 173 9.73 20.95 16.35
C ILE A 173 9.59 19.50 16.84
N TRP A 174 10.24 18.55 16.15
CA TRP A 174 10.21 17.12 16.44
C TRP A 174 11.64 16.53 16.47
N PRO A 175 12.32 16.58 17.62
CA PRO A 175 13.73 16.16 17.74
C PRO A 175 14.00 14.69 17.35
N GLY A 176 13.02 13.80 17.56
CA GLY A 176 13.14 12.37 17.24
C GLY A 176 12.75 11.97 15.82
N ARG A 177 12.32 12.93 14.97
CA ARG A 177 11.82 12.62 13.63
C ARG A 177 12.98 12.42 12.66
N GLN A 178 13.11 11.21 12.12
CA GLN A 178 14.01 10.95 11.00
C GLN A 178 13.43 11.60 9.73
N THR A 179 14.22 12.46 9.07
CA THR A 179 13.80 13.18 7.86
C THR A 179 14.72 12.82 6.70
N SER A 180 14.13 12.63 5.51
CA SER A 180 14.91 12.60 4.27
C SER A 180 15.57 13.97 4.02
N ALA A 181 16.56 14.04 3.12
CA ALA A 181 17.23 15.30 2.81
C ALA A 181 16.29 16.41 2.32
N GLN A 182 15.15 16.04 1.74
CA GLN A 182 14.16 16.94 1.15
C GLN A 182 13.11 17.44 2.17
N GLU A 183 13.00 16.79 3.34
CA GLU A 183 11.99 17.08 4.37
C GLU A 183 12.60 17.72 5.63
N ARG A 184 13.79 18.32 5.52
CA ARG A 184 14.51 18.86 6.69
C ARG A 184 13.90 20.14 7.26
N GLU A 185 13.12 20.86 6.46
CA GLU A 185 12.60 22.18 6.83
C GLU A 185 11.10 22.29 6.55
N VAL A 186 10.40 23.04 7.40
CA VAL A 186 8.96 23.27 7.31
C VAL A 186 8.62 24.75 7.40
N HIS A 187 7.50 25.11 6.77
CA HIS A 187 6.91 26.43 6.98
C HIS A 187 6.22 26.48 8.35
N VAL A 188 6.24 27.67 8.95
CA VAL A 188 5.50 27.98 10.18
C VAL A 188 4.71 29.28 9.98
N LEU A 189 3.67 29.48 10.79
CA LEU A 189 2.93 30.74 10.84
C LEU A 189 3.37 31.50 12.09
N ASN A 190 4.04 32.64 11.90
CA ASN A 190 4.36 33.53 13.01
C ASN A 190 3.16 34.43 13.32
N LEU A 191 2.86 34.57 14.60
CA LEU A 191 1.85 35.48 15.13
C LEU A 191 2.55 36.47 16.06
N GLU A 192 2.51 37.75 15.70
CA GLU A 192 3.09 38.84 16.47
C GLU A 192 1.97 39.76 16.93
N PHE A 193 1.71 39.76 18.24
CA PHE A 193 0.64 40.53 18.84
C PHE A 193 1.20 41.72 19.62
N ILE A 194 0.71 42.91 19.30
CA ILE A 194 1.07 44.17 19.94
C ILE A 194 -0.17 44.67 20.69
N PRO A 195 -0.27 44.44 22.01
CA PRO A 195 -1.40 44.88 22.83
C PRO A 195 -1.38 46.39 23.04
N GLN A 196 -2.55 46.99 23.18
CA GLN A 196 -2.71 48.41 23.54
C GLN A 196 -2.99 48.59 25.04
N ASN A 197 -3.63 47.60 25.66
CA ASN A 197 -4.01 47.54 27.07
C ASN A 197 -4.11 46.07 27.53
N ALA A 198 -4.39 45.86 28.81
CA ALA A 198 -4.53 44.51 29.40
C ALA A 198 -5.67 43.68 28.77
N ASP A 199 -6.73 44.35 28.30
CA ASP A 199 -7.89 43.70 27.68
C ASP A 199 -7.74 43.52 26.16
N SER A 200 -6.55 43.78 25.63
CA SER A 200 -6.32 43.77 24.19
C SER A 200 -6.39 42.37 23.63
N TRP A 201 -7.07 42.22 22.51
CA TRP A 201 -7.18 40.95 21.81
C TRP A 201 -6.85 41.10 20.32
N GLY A 202 -6.46 40.00 19.69
CA GLY A 202 -6.21 39.94 18.25
C GLY A 202 -6.43 38.52 17.75
N GLY A 203 -6.96 38.37 16.55
CA GLY A 203 -7.28 37.05 16.03
C GLY A 203 -7.22 36.96 14.51
N ILE A 204 -6.97 35.74 14.05
CA ILE A 204 -7.09 35.33 12.66
C ILE A 204 -8.09 34.18 12.56
N MET A 205 -8.76 34.07 11.42
CA MET A 205 -9.69 33.00 11.12
C MET A 205 -9.51 32.49 9.69
N ARG A 206 -9.89 31.23 9.51
CA ARG A 206 -9.91 30.55 8.21
C ARG A 206 -11.22 29.80 8.07
N ALA A 207 -11.84 29.90 6.90
CA ALA A 207 -12.90 28.98 6.52
C ALA A 207 -12.28 27.68 5.97
N LEU A 208 -12.75 26.55 6.48
CA LEU A 208 -12.43 25.25 5.93
C LEU A 208 -13.16 25.09 4.58
N ARG A 209 -12.39 24.88 3.50
CA ARG A 209 -12.95 24.67 2.17
C ARG A 209 -13.44 23.22 2.03
N GLY A 210 -14.64 23.02 1.49
CA GLY A 210 -15.17 21.69 1.15
C GLY A 210 -16.55 21.32 1.74
N GLY A 211 -17.47 22.27 1.91
CA GLY A 211 -18.80 22.00 2.49
C GLY A 211 -18.75 21.71 3.99
N ALA A 212 -19.88 21.28 4.57
CA ALA A 212 -19.94 20.83 5.96
C ALA A 212 -19.10 19.55 6.13
N LYS A 213 -17.81 19.71 6.39
CA LYS A 213 -16.96 18.60 6.82
C LYS A 213 -17.47 18.13 8.18
N ASP A 214 -17.84 16.86 8.24
CA ASP A 214 -18.24 16.25 9.50
C ASP A 214 -17.00 15.90 10.31
N PHE A 215 -16.79 16.64 11.39
CA PHE A 215 -15.73 16.41 12.38
C PHE A 215 -16.21 15.50 13.54
N SER A 216 -17.40 14.90 13.47
CA SER A 216 -17.97 14.07 14.54
C SER A 216 -17.11 12.88 14.96
N ARG A 217 -16.26 12.41 14.05
CA ARG A 217 -15.34 11.28 14.29
C ARG A 217 -13.91 11.72 14.63
N ASP A 218 -13.62 13.02 14.55
CA ASP A 218 -12.31 13.58 14.84
C ASP A 218 -12.18 13.82 16.35
N ARG A 219 -11.13 13.26 16.95
CA ARG A 219 -10.97 13.23 18.42
C ARG A 219 -9.98 14.25 18.95
N PHE A 220 -9.08 14.74 18.11
CA PHE A 220 -7.94 15.55 18.54
C PHE A 220 -7.69 16.73 17.61
N LEU A 221 -7.38 17.88 18.20
CA LEU A 221 -6.77 19.02 17.53
C LEU A 221 -5.29 19.07 17.93
N GLU A 222 -4.40 18.93 16.96
CA GLU A 222 -2.95 18.99 17.20
C GLU A 222 -2.38 20.32 16.70
N ILE A 223 -1.72 21.06 17.59
CA ILE A 223 -1.05 22.32 17.27
C ILE A 223 0.29 22.38 18.00
N TRP A 224 1.33 22.75 17.28
CA TRP A 224 2.66 22.99 17.82
C TRP A 224 2.86 24.50 17.97
N VAL A 225 2.98 24.97 19.20
CA VAL A 225 3.11 26.40 19.52
C VAL A 225 4.39 26.65 20.29
N ARG A 226 5.13 27.68 19.89
CA ARG A 226 6.27 28.23 20.64
C ARG A 226 6.01 29.71 20.88
N GLY A 227 5.79 30.09 22.13
CA GLY A 227 5.50 31.46 22.54
C GLY A 227 6.27 31.86 23.80
N GLN A 228 6.26 33.15 24.12
CA GLN A 228 6.89 33.70 25.33
C GLN A 228 5.87 33.95 26.44
N GLN A 229 4.84 34.75 26.16
CA GLN A 229 3.79 35.10 27.14
C GLN A 229 2.48 35.47 26.41
N GLY A 230 1.33 35.07 26.96
CA GLY A 230 0.00 35.38 26.44
C GLY A 230 -0.98 34.22 26.55
N ILE A 231 -2.23 34.44 26.13
CA ILE A 231 -3.29 33.42 26.06
C ILE A 231 -3.66 33.22 24.59
N LEU A 232 -3.58 31.97 24.11
CA LEU A 232 -4.05 31.58 22.78
C LEU A 232 -5.42 30.93 22.91
N ASN A 233 -6.45 31.59 22.39
CA ASN A 233 -7.79 31.05 22.29
C ASN A 233 -8.02 30.46 20.90
N ILE A 234 -8.68 29.29 20.84
CA ILE A 234 -9.00 28.60 19.59
C ILE A 234 -10.49 28.33 19.55
N ASP A 235 -11.17 29.01 18.64
CA ASP A 235 -12.60 28.86 18.42
C ASP A 235 -12.85 28.01 17.17
N LEU A 236 -13.62 26.93 17.34
CA LEU A 236 -14.08 26.06 16.25
C LEU A 236 -15.61 26.08 16.25
N GLY A 237 -16.22 26.45 15.12
CA GLY A 237 -17.67 26.53 15.04
C GLY A 237 -18.21 26.81 13.64
N ASN A 238 -19.53 26.71 13.50
CA ASN A 238 -20.22 26.75 12.20
C ASN A 238 -20.43 28.18 11.65
N TRP A 239 -20.29 29.22 12.47
CA TRP A 239 -20.57 30.61 12.05
C TRP A 239 -19.69 31.61 12.78
N ILE A 240 -18.48 31.85 12.25
CA ILE A 240 -17.67 33.03 12.61
C ILE A 240 -17.86 34.05 11.47
N PRO A 241 -18.55 35.20 11.71
CA PRO A 241 -18.87 36.15 10.65
C PRO A 241 -17.61 36.67 9.96
N ARG A 242 -17.54 36.65 8.62
CA ARG A 242 -16.46 37.35 7.92
C ARG A 242 -16.68 38.86 8.03
N ILE A 243 -15.66 39.60 8.46
CA ILE A 243 -15.71 41.07 8.42
C ILE A 243 -15.70 41.50 6.95
N GLY A 244 -16.87 41.82 6.41
CA GLY A 244 -17.00 42.65 5.22
C GLY A 244 -17.06 44.12 5.66
N CYS A 245 -16.18 44.96 5.12
CA CYS A 245 -16.37 46.41 5.22
C CYS A 245 -17.67 46.78 4.52
N ALA A 246 -18.72 47.10 5.28
CA ALA A 246 -19.88 47.79 4.75
C ALA A 246 -19.48 49.25 4.47
N MET A 247 -19.02 49.53 3.25
CA MET A 247 -19.09 50.90 2.74
C MET A 247 -20.55 51.17 2.36
N GLY A 248 -21.30 51.75 3.28
CA GLY A 248 -22.61 52.31 2.99
C GLY A 248 -22.45 53.41 1.95
N LYS A 249 -22.99 53.20 0.75
CA LYS A 249 -23.30 54.31 -0.15
C LYS A 249 -24.65 54.85 0.30
N GLU A 250 -24.66 56.01 0.92
CA GLU A 250 -25.84 56.86 0.98
C GLU A 250 -26.19 57.27 -0.45
N THR A 251 -27.34 56.83 -0.96
CA THR A 251 -28.02 57.50 -2.07
C THR A 251 -29.24 58.17 -1.48
N GLY A 252 -29.16 59.49 -1.31
CA GLY A 252 -30.31 60.34 -1.04
C GLY A 252 -31.29 60.30 -2.21
N SER A 253 -32.57 60.24 -1.87
CA SER A 253 -33.70 60.63 -2.72
C SER A 253 -34.22 61.98 -2.25
#